data_AF-A0A969KJJ1-F1
#
_entry.id   AF-A0A969KJJ1-F1
#
_cell.length_a   1.000
_cell.length_b   1.000
_cell.length_c   1.000
_cell.angle_alpha   90.00
_cell.angle_beta   90.00
_cell.angle_gamma   90.00
#
_symmetry.space_group_name_H-M   'P 1'
#
loop_
_entity.id
_entity.type
_entity.pdbx_description
1 polymer ?
#
loop_
_entity_poly.entity_id
_entity_poly.type
_entity_poly.pdbx_seq_one_letter_code
_entity_poly.pdbx_strand_id
1 'polypeptide(L)'
;MKDSEDISKRYWFQTAPDNPNERLSILAGGDSRNNQKGRQNANSLVAKLRPHCVVFGGDMTGLDIEMEWRQWFDDWQLTIPSDGRMTPIIPARGNHEKANESIVDLFYVPSESVYYALNLGGNLLRIYTLNTMIATNGDQQDWLEKDLKNSDDMIWKMAQYHHPMRPHTAKKPEGTRVYQSWANLFYDYNMQLVVECDAHVCKTTYPIRPSYGKGSDEGFVRDNERGTTYIGEGCWGAPIRPADDAKSWTRATGSFNQIKWLWVDNEKMEIRTIKTDNAGEVGYLKEHTRFSLPPKIDIWKPTTGAVITINRRNNIPITETVTKPEINPKPASDTKVTSKPTVRKTIPVAKLKTLVIHSIKVEKRGKDVVVSWKTTGEPDAVMCDLERSTNGFDFTIVARLSLLGNTKTEQSYELIDTRFENQETPYVYYRLRSYLPNGEEKYSNEEKIAAKKSMDFPEIPVNNQAIIMEYFLKEEGEVTFQIIDDEGNSYLYRTYLGQKIGDHKKQIGLEEVKNGQYILSVKLSDGTMIYRQLVIN
;
A
#
# COMPACT_ATOMS: atom_id res chain seq x y z
N MET A 1 29.98 25.74 -22.69
CA MET A 1 31.08 26.12 -21.77
C MET A 1 32.38 25.63 -22.39
N LYS A 2 33.48 26.35 -22.22
CA LYS A 2 34.79 25.96 -22.73
C LYS A 2 35.64 25.52 -21.54
N ASP A 3 36.17 24.30 -21.59
CA ASP A 3 37.22 23.84 -20.67
C ASP A 3 38.56 23.70 -21.41
N SER A 4 39.52 23.01 -20.80
CA SER A 4 40.86 22.81 -21.38
C SER A 4 40.87 21.85 -22.57
N GLU A 5 39.82 21.05 -22.75
CA GLU A 5 39.75 19.99 -23.75
C GLU A 5 38.84 20.39 -24.93
N ASP A 6 37.66 20.97 -24.68
CA ASP A 6 36.71 21.30 -25.74
C ASP A 6 35.68 22.39 -25.36
N ILE A 7 34.82 22.75 -26.32
CA ILE A 7 33.66 23.62 -26.15
C ILE A 7 32.40 22.75 -26.20
N SER A 8 31.68 22.70 -25.09
CA SER A 8 30.38 22.00 -25.04
C SER A 8 29.41 22.58 -26.08
N LYS A 9 28.54 21.72 -26.63
CA LYS A 9 27.36 22.17 -27.37
C LYS A 9 26.54 23.16 -26.53
N ARG A 10 25.87 24.09 -27.20
CA ARG A 10 24.93 25.02 -26.56
C ARG A 10 23.60 24.31 -26.37
N TYR A 11 23.12 24.33 -25.13
CA TYR A 11 21.81 23.82 -24.74
C TYR A 11 20.98 24.93 -24.10
N TRP A 12 19.68 24.71 -23.99
CA TRP A 12 18.75 25.58 -23.27
C TRP A 12 17.65 24.73 -22.61
N PHE A 13 16.97 25.29 -21.63
CA PHE A 13 15.80 24.66 -21.01
C PHE A 13 14.68 25.69 -20.90
N GLN A 14 13.45 25.21 -20.76
CA GLN A 14 12.28 26.04 -20.48
C GLN A 14 11.88 25.81 -19.03
N THR A 15 11.73 26.88 -18.26
CA THR A 15 11.13 26.80 -16.91
C THR A 15 9.67 26.38 -17.02
N ALA A 16 9.16 25.66 -16.01
CA ALA A 16 7.73 25.42 -15.90
C ALA A 16 6.98 26.75 -15.70
N PRO A 17 5.71 26.85 -16.13
CA PRO A 17 4.89 28.00 -15.79
C PRO A 17 4.73 28.12 -14.26
N ASP A 18 4.49 29.33 -13.79
CA ASP A 18 4.21 29.66 -12.38
C ASP A 18 2.78 30.21 -12.21
N ASN A 19 1.84 29.62 -12.97
CA ASN A 19 0.45 30.07 -13.04
C ASN A 19 -0.47 28.85 -13.17
N PRO A 20 -1.50 28.71 -12.32
CA PRO A 20 -2.36 27.54 -12.35
C PRO A 20 -3.27 27.45 -13.58
N ASN A 21 -3.42 28.53 -14.34
CA ASN A 21 -4.19 28.54 -15.58
C ASN A 21 -3.37 28.11 -16.81
N GLU A 22 -2.07 27.86 -16.65
CA GLU A 22 -1.20 27.37 -17.71
C GLU A 22 -1.00 25.86 -17.60
N ARG A 23 -1.34 25.16 -18.67
CA ARG A 23 -1.33 23.69 -18.70
C ARG A 23 0.10 23.14 -18.60
N LEU A 24 0.25 22.04 -17.87
CA LEU A 24 1.47 21.24 -17.79
C LEU A 24 1.37 20.00 -18.68
N SER A 25 2.51 19.55 -19.19
CA SER A 25 2.67 18.31 -19.95
C SER A 25 3.82 17.56 -19.32
N ILE A 26 3.59 16.35 -18.84
CA ILE A 26 4.56 15.57 -18.07
C ILE A 26 4.66 14.19 -18.70
N LEU A 27 5.88 13.68 -18.84
CA LEU A 27 6.10 12.26 -19.11
C LEU A 27 6.46 11.56 -17.81
N ALA A 28 5.91 10.37 -17.57
CA ALA A 28 6.19 9.61 -16.37
C ALA A 28 6.40 8.12 -16.65
N GLY A 29 7.24 7.47 -15.84
CA GLY A 29 7.58 6.05 -15.94
C GLY A 29 8.92 5.74 -15.27
N GLY A 30 9.47 4.54 -15.48
CA GLY A 30 10.74 4.11 -14.88
C GLY A 30 11.16 2.75 -15.42
N ASP A 31 12.20 2.16 -14.82
CA ASP A 31 12.73 0.84 -15.19
C ASP A 31 13.29 0.83 -16.62
N SER A 32 14.49 1.38 -16.81
CA SER A 32 15.11 1.60 -18.12
C SER A 32 16.41 0.82 -18.35
N ARG A 33 16.78 -0.05 -17.42
CA ARG A 33 18.09 -0.68 -17.30
C ARG A 33 18.60 -1.52 -18.48
N ASN A 34 17.97 -2.66 -18.80
CA ASN A 34 18.64 -3.71 -19.62
C ASN A 34 18.15 -3.83 -21.07
N ASN A 35 16.93 -3.40 -21.40
CA ASN A 35 16.45 -3.33 -22.78
C ASN A 35 16.80 -1.95 -23.37
N GLN A 36 18.06 -1.80 -23.77
CA GLN A 36 18.60 -0.54 -24.29
C GLN A 36 17.77 0.02 -25.45
N LYS A 37 17.31 -0.82 -26.39
CA LYS A 37 16.51 -0.35 -27.51
C LYS A 37 15.17 0.24 -27.05
N GLY A 38 14.51 -0.41 -26.08
CA GLY A 38 13.31 0.12 -25.43
C GLY A 38 13.58 1.48 -24.77
N ARG A 39 14.67 1.58 -23.99
CA ARG A 39 15.11 2.84 -23.36
C ARG A 39 15.34 3.94 -24.38
N GLN A 40 16.11 3.68 -25.43
CA GLN A 40 16.41 4.66 -26.48
C GLN A 40 15.14 5.14 -27.21
N ASN A 41 14.22 4.22 -27.50
CA ASN A 41 12.93 4.55 -28.09
C ASN A 41 12.13 5.49 -27.16
N ALA A 42 12.00 5.15 -25.88
CA ALA A 42 11.32 6.00 -24.89
C ALA A 42 12.00 7.38 -24.74
N ASN A 43 13.33 7.43 -24.65
CA ASN A 43 14.11 8.67 -24.56
C ASN A 43 13.86 9.57 -25.79
N SER A 44 13.86 8.99 -27.00
CA SER A 44 13.59 9.76 -28.22
C SER A 44 12.17 10.34 -28.26
N LEU A 45 11.19 9.71 -27.60
CA LEU A 45 9.85 10.27 -27.44
C LEU A 45 9.82 11.47 -26.50
N VAL A 46 10.73 11.56 -25.52
CA VAL A 46 10.88 12.79 -24.71
C VAL A 46 11.23 13.98 -25.60
N ALA A 47 12.22 13.83 -26.48
CA ALA A 47 12.62 14.88 -27.44
C ALA A 47 11.49 15.28 -28.39
N LYS A 48 10.66 14.30 -28.81
CA LYS A 48 9.56 14.50 -29.76
C LYS A 48 8.32 15.13 -29.12
N LEU A 49 7.96 14.70 -27.91
CA LEU A 49 6.77 15.16 -27.20
C LEU A 49 7.01 16.45 -26.41
N ARG A 50 8.27 16.82 -26.15
CA ARG A 50 8.70 18.10 -25.59
C ARG A 50 7.99 18.48 -24.27
N PRO A 51 7.85 17.57 -23.29
CA PRO A 51 7.12 17.84 -22.03
C PRO A 51 7.83 18.92 -21.20
N HIS A 52 7.17 19.41 -20.16
CA HIS A 52 7.79 20.33 -19.19
C HIS A 52 8.82 19.62 -18.31
N CYS A 53 8.57 18.36 -17.94
CA CYS A 53 9.51 17.51 -17.21
C CYS A 53 9.23 16.03 -17.46
N VAL A 54 10.19 15.19 -17.03
CA VAL A 54 10.04 13.74 -16.88
C VAL A 54 10.01 13.41 -15.38
N VAL A 55 8.98 12.71 -14.92
CA VAL A 55 8.86 12.14 -13.57
C VAL A 55 9.31 10.68 -13.65
N PHE A 56 10.51 10.37 -13.15
CA PHE A 56 11.19 9.11 -13.41
C PHE A 56 11.31 8.24 -12.15
N GLY A 57 10.62 7.10 -12.13
CA GLY A 57 10.37 6.29 -10.94
C GLY A 57 11.47 5.30 -10.53
N GLY A 58 12.74 5.55 -10.85
CA GLY A 58 13.88 4.70 -10.47
C GLY A 58 14.23 3.58 -11.46
N ASP A 59 15.23 2.77 -11.10
CA ASP A 59 15.80 1.70 -11.93
C ASP A 59 16.33 2.19 -13.28
N MET A 60 17.22 3.19 -13.21
CA MET A 60 17.93 3.74 -14.37
C MET A 60 18.94 2.71 -14.90
N THR A 61 19.72 2.12 -13.99
CA THR A 61 20.79 1.15 -14.30
C THR A 61 20.47 -0.23 -13.73
N GLY A 62 21.26 -1.25 -14.09
CA GLY A 62 21.05 -2.62 -13.64
C GLY A 62 21.89 -3.01 -12.42
N LEU A 63 23.08 -2.45 -12.28
CA LEU A 63 24.07 -2.79 -11.28
C LEU A 63 24.61 -1.58 -10.52
N ASP A 64 24.22 -0.35 -10.88
CA ASP A 64 24.70 0.89 -10.28
C ASP A 64 26.23 0.95 -10.25
N ILE A 65 26.80 0.97 -11.46
CA ILE A 65 28.24 1.05 -11.71
C ILE A 65 28.51 2.12 -12.76
N GLU A 66 29.72 2.69 -12.72
CA GLU A 66 30.13 3.81 -13.59
C GLU A 66 29.85 3.55 -15.08
N MET A 67 30.18 2.36 -15.57
CA MET A 67 30.00 2.01 -16.99
C MET A 67 28.52 2.10 -17.42
N GLU A 68 27.60 1.60 -16.59
CA GLU A 68 26.17 1.63 -16.90
C GLU A 68 25.62 3.05 -16.81
N TRP A 69 26.08 3.86 -15.86
CA TRP A 69 25.68 5.26 -15.76
C TRP A 69 26.15 6.08 -16.96
N ARG A 70 27.40 5.91 -17.41
CA ARG A 70 27.90 6.55 -18.64
C ARG A 70 27.00 6.19 -19.83
N GLN A 71 26.74 4.91 -20.03
CA GLN A 71 25.87 4.44 -21.12
C GLN A 71 24.43 4.96 -20.98
N TRP A 72 23.90 5.01 -19.76
CA TRP A 72 22.56 5.54 -19.51
C TRP A 72 22.48 7.03 -19.84
N PHE A 73 23.47 7.83 -19.45
CA PHE A 73 23.54 9.26 -19.78
C PHE A 73 23.76 9.51 -21.27
N ASP A 74 24.54 8.66 -21.96
CA ASP A 74 24.69 8.69 -23.42
C ASP A 74 23.34 8.44 -24.12
N ASP A 75 22.60 7.42 -23.69
CA ASP A 75 21.25 7.15 -24.21
C ASP A 75 20.26 8.25 -23.80
N TRP A 76 20.43 8.88 -22.64
CA TRP A 76 19.59 9.98 -22.17
C TRP A 76 19.77 11.24 -23.04
N GLN A 77 20.90 11.40 -23.74
CA GLN A 77 21.07 12.48 -24.72
C GLN A 77 20.01 12.43 -25.83
N LEU A 78 19.40 11.27 -26.10
CA LEU A 78 18.29 11.15 -27.07
C LEU A 78 17.02 11.90 -26.64
N THR A 79 16.94 12.35 -25.38
CA THR A 79 15.88 13.24 -24.89
C THR A 79 16.06 14.69 -25.35
N ILE A 80 17.22 15.03 -25.92
CA ILE A 80 17.57 16.36 -26.40
C ILE A 80 17.27 16.44 -27.92
N PRO A 81 16.32 17.29 -28.36
CA PRO A 81 16.07 17.52 -29.78
C PRO A 81 17.21 18.32 -30.41
N SER A 82 17.21 18.40 -31.75
CA SER A 82 18.25 19.08 -32.53
C SER A 82 18.41 20.58 -32.22
N ASP A 83 17.39 21.22 -31.62
CA ASP A 83 17.44 22.61 -31.17
C ASP A 83 18.11 22.78 -29.81
N GLY A 84 18.58 21.71 -29.19
CA GLY A 84 19.32 21.74 -27.92
C GLY A 84 18.45 21.93 -26.68
N ARG A 85 17.12 21.76 -26.77
CA ARG A 85 16.24 21.88 -25.60
C ARG A 85 16.41 20.68 -24.65
N MET A 86 16.89 20.92 -23.45
CA MET A 86 16.91 19.92 -22.38
C MET A 86 15.57 19.85 -21.65
N THR A 87 15.14 18.62 -21.34
CA THR A 87 13.94 18.35 -20.54
C THR A 87 14.37 18.00 -19.11
N PRO A 88 13.93 18.76 -18.08
CA PRO A 88 14.19 18.43 -16.69
C PRO A 88 13.68 17.03 -16.29
N ILE A 89 14.39 16.37 -15.39
CA ILE A 89 14.01 15.08 -14.79
C ILE A 89 13.77 15.25 -13.29
N ILE A 90 12.75 14.59 -12.76
CA ILE A 90 12.43 14.49 -11.33
C ILE A 90 12.60 13.00 -10.95
N PRO A 91 13.78 12.59 -10.46
CA PRO A 91 14.09 11.18 -10.25
C PRO A 91 13.66 10.69 -8.86
N ALA A 92 13.09 9.49 -8.82
CA ALA A 92 12.99 8.65 -7.64
C ALA A 92 14.10 7.59 -7.64
N ARG A 93 14.28 6.92 -6.50
CA ARG A 93 15.23 5.81 -6.35
C ARG A 93 14.53 4.46 -6.49
N GLY A 94 15.10 3.57 -7.31
CA GLY A 94 14.69 2.17 -7.43
C GLY A 94 15.63 1.20 -6.71
N ASN A 95 15.29 -0.08 -6.71
CA ASN A 95 16.08 -1.10 -6.00
C ASN A 95 17.37 -1.48 -6.74
N HIS A 96 17.53 -1.05 -7.98
CA HIS A 96 18.79 -1.20 -8.70
C HIS A 96 19.79 -0.06 -8.44
N GLU A 97 19.38 1.05 -7.82
CA GLU A 97 20.30 2.05 -7.27
C GLU A 97 20.73 1.66 -5.84
N LYS A 98 22.01 1.34 -5.64
CA LYS A 98 22.54 0.74 -4.40
C LYS A 98 22.42 1.66 -3.20
N ALA A 99 22.48 2.96 -3.40
CA ALA A 99 22.44 3.95 -2.33
C ALA A 99 21.69 5.21 -2.76
N ASN A 100 21.38 6.09 -1.80
CA ASN A 100 20.71 7.35 -2.10
C ASN A 100 21.63 8.30 -2.88
N GLU A 101 22.91 8.24 -2.57
CA GLU A 101 24.03 8.97 -3.16
C GLU A 101 24.05 8.84 -4.68
N SER A 102 23.73 7.65 -5.21
CA SER A 102 23.61 7.43 -6.66
C SER A 102 22.61 8.38 -7.32
N ILE A 103 21.53 8.74 -6.63
CA ILE A 103 20.56 9.73 -7.12
C ILE A 103 20.97 11.16 -6.74
N VAL A 104 21.43 11.37 -5.51
CA VAL A 104 21.81 12.69 -4.99
C VAL A 104 22.94 13.31 -5.81
N ASP A 105 24.02 12.56 -6.03
CA ASP A 105 25.24 13.08 -6.66
C ASP A 105 25.05 13.27 -8.17
N LEU A 106 24.26 12.40 -8.82
CA LEU A 106 24.05 12.44 -10.27
C LEU A 106 22.97 13.43 -10.71
N PHE A 107 21.96 13.68 -9.88
CA PHE A 107 20.80 14.50 -10.26
C PHE A 107 20.57 15.73 -9.38
N TYR A 108 21.31 15.90 -8.29
CA TYR A 108 21.18 17.02 -7.37
C TYR A 108 19.74 17.20 -6.84
N VAL A 109 19.21 16.16 -6.21
CA VAL A 109 17.85 16.19 -5.67
C VAL A 109 17.76 17.00 -4.36
N PRO A 110 16.57 17.54 -4.00
CA PRO A 110 16.42 18.41 -2.81
C PRO A 110 16.64 17.74 -1.45
N SER A 111 16.82 16.42 -1.40
CA SER A 111 16.86 15.64 -0.17
C SER A 111 17.85 14.49 -0.31
N GLU A 112 18.77 14.37 0.66
CA GLU A 112 19.71 13.24 0.77
C GLU A 112 18.99 11.89 0.99
N SER A 113 17.74 11.92 1.46
CA SER A 113 16.92 10.74 1.62
C SER A 113 16.09 10.39 0.37
N VAL A 114 16.19 11.19 -0.70
CA VAL A 114 15.51 10.99 -1.99
C VAL A 114 13.98 10.91 -1.86
N TYR A 115 13.42 11.55 -0.83
CA TYR A 115 12.01 11.92 -0.77
C TYR A 115 11.88 13.43 -0.63
N TYR A 116 11.02 14.03 -1.44
CA TYR A 116 10.85 15.48 -1.56
C TYR A 116 9.57 15.81 -2.33
N ALA A 117 9.16 17.08 -2.30
CA ALA A 117 8.01 17.58 -3.04
C ALA A 117 8.37 18.82 -3.87
N LEU A 118 7.77 18.95 -5.05
CA LEU A 118 7.94 20.09 -5.95
C LEU A 118 6.58 20.61 -6.41
N ASN A 119 6.47 21.93 -6.58
CA ASN A 119 5.32 22.57 -7.19
C ASN A 119 5.64 22.94 -8.64
N LEU A 120 4.68 22.73 -9.54
CA LEU A 120 4.73 23.19 -10.93
C LEU A 120 3.41 23.91 -11.26
N GLY A 121 3.47 25.01 -12.02
CA GLY A 121 2.27 25.79 -12.35
C GLY A 121 1.75 26.62 -11.19
N GLY A 122 2.62 27.16 -10.33
CA GLY A 122 2.20 27.79 -9.07
C GLY A 122 1.57 26.76 -8.14
N ASN A 123 0.28 26.95 -7.80
CA ASN A 123 -0.48 25.98 -7.01
C ASN A 123 -1.24 24.93 -7.86
N LEU A 124 -0.90 24.77 -9.15
CA LEU A 124 -1.55 23.77 -10.01
C LEU A 124 -1.26 22.35 -9.55
N LEU A 125 0.01 21.95 -9.50
CA LEU A 125 0.40 20.57 -9.28
C LEU A 125 1.52 20.47 -8.26
N ARG A 126 1.27 19.69 -7.20
CA ARG A 126 2.27 19.23 -6.25
C ARG A 126 2.67 17.79 -6.57
N ILE A 127 3.96 17.57 -6.78
CA ILE A 127 4.54 16.26 -7.09
C ILE A 127 5.34 15.80 -5.89
N TYR A 128 4.95 14.66 -5.30
CA TYR A 128 5.67 13.98 -4.25
C TYR A 128 6.54 12.87 -4.84
N THR A 129 7.85 12.96 -4.66
CA THR A 129 8.76 11.83 -4.89
C THR A 129 8.98 11.13 -3.56
N LEU A 130 8.65 9.83 -3.48
CA LEU A 130 8.84 9.01 -2.27
C LEU A 130 9.85 7.89 -2.54
N ASN A 131 10.57 7.49 -1.50
CA ASN A 131 11.65 6.52 -1.55
C ASN A 131 11.25 5.20 -0.89
N THR A 132 10.99 4.18 -1.70
CA THR A 132 10.65 2.84 -1.22
C THR A 132 11.87 2.00 -0.82
N MET A 133 13.10 2.47 -1.06
CA MET A 133 14.35 1.79 -0.69
C MET A 133 14.79 2.03 0.74
N ILE A 134 14.03 2.84 1.48
CA ILE A 134 14.20 3.08 2.91
C ILE A 134 12.88 2.79 3.65
N ALA A 135 12.86 3.02 4.96
CA ALA A 135 11.64 2.96 5.74
C ALA A 135 10.58 3.91 5.14
N THR A 136 9.41 3.35 4.83
CA THR A 136 8.28 4.09 4.27
C THR A 136 7.40 4.70 5.36
N ASN A 137 7.47 4.12 6.58
CA ASN A 137 6.89 4.61 7.82
C ASN A 137 7.90 5.50 8.58
N GLY A 138 7.47 6.06 9.72
CA GLY A 138 8.30 6.97 10.53
C GLY A 138 8.56 8.28 9.78
N ASP A 139 9.81 8.77 9.82
CA ASP A 139 10.20 10.09 9.30
C ASP A 139 9.62 10.45 7.92
N GLN A 140 9.65 9.52 6.97
CA GLN A 140 9.13 9.76 5.62
C GLN A 140 7.60 9.87 5.59
N GLN A 141 6.89 9.02 6.36
CA GLN A 141 5.44 9.07 6.48
C GLN A 141 4.98 10.34 7.21
N ASP A 142 5.66 10.69 8.30
CA ASP A 142 5.37 11.88 9.11
C ASP A 142 5.63 13.15 8.30
N TRP A 143 6.72 13.19 7.52
CA TRP A 143 6.99 14.26 6.58
C TRP A 143 5.88 14.38 5.53
N LEU A 144 5.49 13.25 4.92
CA LEU A 144 4.45 13.23 3.89
C LEU A 144 3.11 13.73 4.45
N GLU A 145 2.68 13.22 5.61
CA GLU A 145 1.44 13.66 6.25
C GLU A 145 1.46 15.16 6.58
N LYS A 146 2.55 15.63 7.18
CA LYS A 146 2.72 17.05 7.51
C LYS A 146 2.64 17.91 6.25
N ASP A 147 3.28 17.49 5.18
CA ASP A 147 3.31 18.26 3.94
C ASP A 147 1.93 18.26 3.25
N LEU A 148 1.28 17.10 3.16
CA LEU A 148 -0.07 16.94 2.62
C LEU A 148 -1.08 17.85 3.33
N LYS A 149 -0.99 17.93 4.66
CA LYS A 149 -1.83 18.79 5.51
C LYS A 149 -1.59 20.29 5.28
N ASN A 150 -0.40 20.67 4.80
CA ASN A 150 -0.04 22.07 4.54
C ASN A 150 -0.14 22.44 3.06
N SER A 151 -0.71 21.57 2.22
CA SER A 151 -0.77 21.74 0.75
C SER A 151 -2.21 21.72 0.23
N ASP A 152 -3.17 22.13 1.04
CA ASP A 152 -4.60 22.11 0.68
C ASP A 152 -5.00 23.19 -0.32
N ASP A 153 -4.13 24.17 -0.54
CA ASP A 153 -4.24 25.18 -1.60
C ASP A 153 -3.89 24.64 -2.99
N MET A 154 -3.29 23.45 -3.08
CA MET A 154 -2.91 22.81 -4.33
C MET A 154 -4.12 22.21 -5.04
N ILE A 155 -4.29 22.53 -6.33
CA ILE A 155 -5.38 21.98 -7.15
C ILE A 155 -5.21 20.47 -7.33
N TRP A 156 -3.98 20.05 -7.61
CA TRP A 156 -3.60 18.68 -7.85
C TRP A 156 -2.44 18.23 -6.99
N LYS A 157 -2.55 17.01 -6.46
CA LYS A 157 -1.50 16.28 -5.76
C LYS A 157 -1.26 14.98 -6.50
N MET A 158 0.00 14.72 -6.85
CA MET A 158 0.43 13.43 -7.38
C MET A 158 1.64 12.90 -6.64
N ALA A 159 1.79 11.57 -6.59
CA ALA A 159 3.01 10.94 -6.10
C ALA A 159 3.68 10.08 -7.17
N GLN A 160 5.00 9.91 -7.05
CA GLN A 160 5.74 8.84 -7.69
C GLN A 160 6.60 8.09 -6.67
N TYR A 161 6.75 6.79 -6.88
CA TYR A 161 7.69 5.94 -6.15
C TYR A 161 7.93 4.63 -6.90
N HIS A 162 8.94 3.88 -6.47
CA HIS A 162 9.42 2.73 -7.23
C HIS A 162 8.56 1.46 -7.02
N HIS A 163 8.60 0.86 -5.82
CA HIS A 163 7.87 -0.38 -5.57
C HIS A 163 6.35 -0.15 -5.47
N PRO A 164 5.52 -0.83 -6.29
CA PRO A 164 4.08 -0.63 -6.30
C PRO A 164 3.43 -1.18 -5.03
N MET A 165 2.31 -0.57 -4.62
CA MET A 165 1.48 -1.10 -3.53
C MET A 165 0.90 -2.46 -3.92
N ARG A 166 0.40 -2.57 -5.15
CA ARG A 166 -0.24 -3.76 -5.70
C ARG A 166 0.18 -3.99 -7.16
N PRO A 167 1.24 -4.79 -7.42
CA PRO A 167 1.75 -5.07 -8.77
C PRO A 167 0.74 -5.81 -9.66
N HIS A 168 0.80 -5.63 -10.98
CA HIS A 168 -0.06 -6.34 -11.95
C HIS A 168 0.63 -7.53 -12.63
N THR A 169 1.55 -8.18 -11.91
CA THR A 169 2.20 -9.41 -12.33
C THR A 169 2.39 -10.35 -11.13
N ALA A 170 2.11 -11.63 -11.32
CA ALA A 170 2.31 -12.66 -10.30
C ALA A 170 3.80 -12.87 -9.93
N LYS A 171 4.73 -12.26 -10.68
CA LYS A 171 6.17 -12.29 -10.42
C LYS A 171 6.63 -11.35 -9.30
N LYS A 172 5.78 -10.42 -8.85
CA LYS A 172 6.13 -9.44 -7.83
C LYS A 172 5.22 -9.61 -6.61
N PRO A 173 5.78 -9.58 -5.39
CA PRO A 173 4.98 -9.65 -4.19
C PRO A 173 4.21 -8.35 -3.96
N GLU A 174 3.10 -8.45 -3.24
CA GLU A 174 2.29 -7.30 -2.85
C GLU A 174 3.06 -6.34 -1.93
N GLY A 175 3.00 -5.05 -2.23
CA GLY A 175 3.68 -3.97 -1.51
C GLY A 175 2.99 -3.56 -0.22
N THR A 176 2.68 -4.52 0.66
CA THR A 176 1.91 -4.30 1.91
C THR A 176 2.49 -3.19 2.78
N ARG A 177 3.83 -3.12 2.89
CA ARG A 177 4.52 -2.06 3.63
C ARG A 177 4.23 -0.66 3.06
N VAL A 178 4.30 -0.50 1.74
CA VAL A 178 4.04 0.77 1.06
C VAL A 178 2.57 1.17 1.22
N TYR A 179 1.66 0.21 1.02
CA TYR A 179 0.23 0.39 1.22
C TYR A 179 -0.09 0.86 2.65
N GLN A 180 0.48 0.20 3.66
CA GLN A 180 0.25 0.53 5.07
C GLN A 180 0.75 1.93 5.46
N SER A 181 1.84 2.39 4.84
CA SER A 181 2.39 3.72 5.11
C SER A 181 1.60 4.84 4.45
N TRP A 182 1.16 4.68 3.20
CA TRP A 182 0.74 5.84 2.40
C TRP A 182 -0.68 5.77 1.83
N ALA A 183 -1.31 4.60 1.70
CA ALA A 183 -2.60 4.50 1.01
C ALA A 183 -3.71 5.32 1.69
N ASN A 184 -3.76 5.31 3.03
CA ASN A 184 -4.70 6.15 3.78
C ASN A 184 -4.38 7.64 3.64
N LEU A 185 -3.11 8.04 3.78
CA LEU A 185 -2.70 9.44 3.59
C LEU A 185 -3.09 9.96 2.20
N PHE A 186 -2.88 9.15 1.16
CA PHE A 186 -3.28 9.50 -0.20
C PHE A 186 -4.78 9.73 -0.31
N TYR A 187 -5.60 8.88 0.29
CA TYR A 187 -7.04 9.03 0.26
C TYR A 187 -7.53 10.22 1.11
N ASP A 188 -7.04 10.34 2.34
CA ASP A 188 -7.49 11.34 3.33
C ASP A 188 -7.18 12.77 2.87
N TYR A 189 -6.02 12.96 2.26
CA TYR A 189 -5.53 14.26 1.77
C TYR A 189 -5.71 14.46 0.26
N ASN A 190 -6.60 13.67 -0.37
CA ASN A 190 -7.04 13.83 -1.77
C ASN A 190 -5.90 13.79 -2.81
N MET A 191 -4.96 12.87 -2.66
CA MET A 191 -4.01 12.52 -3.72
C MET A 191 -4.77 11.95 -4.92
N GLN A 192 -4.68 12.59 -6.08
CA GLN A 192 -5.50 12.19 -7.23
C GLN A 192 -4.80 11.17 -8.14
N LEU A 193 -3.46 11.22 -8.22
CA LEU A 193 -2.68 10.39 -9.13
C LEU A 193 -1.41 9.84 -8.48
N VAL A 194 -1.12 8.57 -8.72
CA VAL A 194 0.13 7.92 -8.31
C VAL A 194 0.76 7.21 -9.49
N VAL A 195 2.07 7.39 -9.67
CA VAL A 195 2.87 6.69 -10.68
C VAL A 195 3.80 5.70 -9.97
N GLU A 196 3.68 4.42 -10.32
CA GLU A 196 4.48 3.32 -9.74
C GLU A 196 5.40 2.68 -10.80
N CYS A 197 6.37 1.87 -10.39
CA CYS A 197 7.41 1.25 -11.23
C CYS A 197 7.67 -0.23 -10.84
N ASP A 198 8.87 -0.78 -11.07
CA ASP A 198 9.40 -2.09 -10.63
C ASP A 198 8.77 -3.35 -11.25
N ALA A 199 7.45 -3.39 -11.44
CA ALA A 199 6.76 -4.59 -11.87
C ALA A 199 6.93 -4.91 -13.37
N HIS A 200 7.38 -3.94 -14.17
CA HIS A 200 7.60 -4.05 -15.62
C HIS A 200 6.36 -4.52 -16.39
N VAL A 201 5.20 -4.00 -16.01
CA VAL A 201 3.95 -4.13 -16.75
C VAL A 201 3.32 -2.76 -16.92
N CYS A 202 2.38 -2.61 -17.84
CA CYS A 202 1.59 -1.39 -17.96
C CYS A 202 0.30 -1.55 -17.14
N LYS A 203 0.13 -0.76 -16.09
CA LYS A 203 -1.08 -0.68 -15.28
C LYS A 203 -1.82 0.65 -15.43
N THR A 204 -3.15 0.57 -15.39
CA THR A 204 -4.05 1.68 -15.07
C THR A 204 -5.20 1.20 -14.18
N THR A 205 -5.55 1.94 -13.15
CA THR A 205 -6.67 1.62 -12.25
C THR A 205 -7.88 2.49 -12.51
N TYR A 206 -9.06 2.07 -12.04
CA TYR A 206 -10.09 3.05 -11.69
C TYR A 206 -9.62 3.86 -10.46
N PRO A 207 -10.24 4.99 -10.14
CA PRO A 207 -10.06 5.62 -8.84
C PRO A 207 -10.40 4.61 -7.72
N ILE A 208 -9.48 4.42 -6.78
CA ILE A 208 -9.60 3.44 -5.68
C ILE A 208 -9.30 4.07 -4.33
N ARG A 209 -9.90 3.54 -3.27
CA ARG A 209 -9.62 3.91 -1.89
C ARG A 209 -9.18 2.70 -1.06
N PRO A 210 -8.29 2.87 -0.06
CA PRO A 210 -7.96 1.81 0.86
C PRO A 210 -9.21 1.33 1.60
N SER A 211 -9.42 0.01 1.62
CA SER A 211 -10.53 -0.61 2.32
C SER A 211 -10.32 -2.12 2.42
N TYR A 212 -10.68 -2.69 3.57
CA TYR A 212 -10.80 -4.15 3.75
C TYR A 212 -12.28 -4.62 3.86
N GLY A 213 -13.22 -3.75 3.45
CA GLY A 213 -14.65 -4.01 3.48
C GLY A 213 -15.12 -4.97 2.38
N LYS A 214 -16.42 -5.20 2.31
CA LYS A 214 -17.03 -6.01 1.23
C LYS A 214 -16.80 -5.35 -0.13
N GLY A 215 -16.37 -6.12 -1.11
CA GLY A 215 -16.06 -5.64 -2.46
C GLY A 215 -14.65 -5.08 -2.60
N SER A 216 -13.86 -5.08 -1.53
CA SER A 216 -12.42 -4.85 -1.61
C SER A 216 -11.69 -6.04 -2.21
N ASP A 217 -10.60 -5.74 -2.88
CA ASP A 217 -9.67 -6.68 -3.46
C ASP A 217 -8.25 -6.16 -3.22
N GLU A 218 -7.41 -6.98 -2.60
CA GLU A 218 -6.06 -6.59 -2.18
C GLU A 218 -6.01 -5.29 -1.35
N GLY A 219 -7.01 -5.04 -0.51
CA GLY A 219 -7.06 -3.84 0.34
C GLY A 219 -7.51 -2.57 -0.40
N PHE A 220 -7.97 -2.65 -1.65
CA PHE A 220 -8.56 -1.51 -2.35
C PHE A 220 -9.98 -1.81 -2.81
N VAL A 221 -10.81 -0.77 -2.85
CA VAL A 221 -12.12 -0.80 -3.49
C VAL A 221 -12.24 0.40 -4.42
N ARG A 222 -12.97 0.23 -5.53
CA ARG A 222 -13.25 1.33 -6.47
C ARG A 222 -14.07 2.42 -5.78
N ASP A 223 -13.64 3.67 -5.94
CA ASP A 223 -14.31 4.87 -5.48
C ASP A 223 -14.12 5.98 -6.52
N ASN A 224 -15.14 6.19 -7.37
CA ASN A 224 -15.08 7.17 -8.44
C ASN A 224 -15.14 8.63 -7.95
N GLU A 225 -15.55 8.87 -6.70
CA GLU A 225 -15.76 10.21 -6.16
C GLU A 225 -14.49 10.77 -5.53
N ARG A 226 -13.79 9.96 -4.72
CA ARG A 226 -12.60 10.40 -3.95
C ARG A 226 -11.35 9.56 -4.16
N GLY A 227 -11.45 8.39 -4.79
CA GLY A 227 -10.33 7.46 -4.91
C GLY A 227 -9.12 8.05 -5.65
N THR A 228 -7.94 7.51 -5.36
CA THR A 228 -6.69 7.82 -6.05
C THR A 228 -6.57 6.93 -7.29
N THR A 229 -6.09 7.48 -8.41
CA THR A 229 -5.78 6.69 -9.61
C THR A 229 -4.32 6.27 -9.59
N TYR A 230 -4.03 5.00 -9.84
CA TYR A 230 -2.67 4.46 -9.91
C TYR A 230 -2.36 4.05 -11.36
N ILE A 231 -1.18 4.43 -11.84
CA ILE A 231 -0.72 4.15 -13.19
C ILE A 231 0.75 3.74 -13.21
N GLY A 232 1.20 3.14 -14.31
CA GLY A 232 2.63 2.88 -14.52
C GLY A 232 2.94 1.40 -14.36
N GLU A 233 3.85 1.12 -13.43
CA GLU A 233 4.61 -0.12 -13.23
C GLU A 233 5.81 -0.31 -14.15
N GLY A 234 6.38 0.80 -14.62
CA GLY A 234 7.66 0.80 -15.32
C GLY A 234 7.53 0.73 -16.84
N CYS A 235 8.34 -0.16 -17.43
CA CYS A 235 8.41 -0.43 -18.87
C CYS A 235 9.03 0.68 -19.73
N TRP A 236 9.92 1.50 -19.17
CA TRP A 236 10.68 2.47 -19.97
C TRP A 236 11.75 1.79 -20.84
N GLY A 237 12.32 0.68 -20.36
CA GLY A 237 13.38 -0.05 -21.04
C GLY A 237 13.95 -1.22 -20.24
N ALA A 238 13.22 -1.78 -19.28
CA ALA A 238 13.56 -3.05 -18.62
C ALA A 238 12.77 -4.21 -19.27
N PRO A 239 13.19 -5.47 -19.07
CA PRO A 239 12.48 -6.62 -19.64
C PRO A 239 11.02 -6.67 -19.18
N ILE A 240 10.09 -6.70 -20.14
CA ILE A 240 8.65 -6.73 -19.88
C ILE A 240 8.24 -8.05 -19.24
N ARG A 241 7.31 -7.97 -18.29
CA ARG A 241 6.69 -9.15 -17.65
C ARG A 241 5.26 -9.38 -18.16
N PRO A 242 4.71 -10.60 -17.97
CA PRO A 242 3.30 -10.87 -18.20
C PRO A 242 2.41 -10.05 -17.26
N ALA A 243 1.41 -9.40 -17.82
CA ALA A 243 0.33 -8.76 -17.08
C ALA A 243 -0.75 -9.80 -16.73
N ASP A 244 -0.47 -10.61 -15.72
CA ASP A 244 -1.22 -11.84 -15.38
C ASP A 244 -1.89 -11.78 -14.00
N ASP A 245 -1.93 -10.61 -13.37
CA ASP A 245 -2.46 -10.42 -12.02
C ASP A 245 -3.32 -9.15 -11.95
N ALA A 246 -4.43 -9.18 -12.67
CA ALA A 246 -5.40 -8.09 -12.67
C ALA A 246 -6.35 -8.20 -11.47
N LYS A 247 -6.40 -7.14 -10.67
CA LYS A 247 -7.35 -6.97 -9.57
C LYS A 247 -8.72 -6.50 -10.08
N SER A 248 -9.79 -6.69 -9.32
CA SER A 248 -11.16 -6.28 -9.65
C SER A 248 -11.35 -4.78 -9.94
N TRP A 249 -10.49 -3.93 -9.36
CA TRP A 249 -10.47 -2.48 -9.60
C TRP A 249 -9.53 -2.03 -10.73
N THR A 250 -8.90 -2.98 -11.43
CA THR A 250 -8.05 -2.71 -12.60
C THR A 250 -8.88 -2.11 -13.72
N ARG A 251 -8.45 -0.98 -14.27
CA ARG A 251 -9.09 -0.38 -15.45
C ARG A 251 -8.55 -1.00 -16.73
N ALA A 252 -7.25 -1.20 -16.83
CA ALA A 252 -6.61 -1.95 -17.91
C ALA A 252 -5.18 -2.31 -17.52
N THR A 253 -4.69 -3.45 -18.01
CA THR A 253 -3.28 -3.87 -17.90
C THR A 253 -2.74 -4.38 -19.25
N GLY A 254 -1.42 -4.42 -19.43
CA GLY A 254 -0.78 -4.96 -20.64
C GLY A 254 0.74 -5.08 -20.55
N SER A 255 1.33 -5.83 -21.47
CA SER A 255 2.77 -6.14 -21.51
C SER A 255 3.44 -5.53 -22.74
N PHE A 256 3.99 -4.32 -22.61
CA PHE A 256 4.71 -3.62 -23.69
C PHE A 256 5.53 -2.44 -23.13
N ASN A 257 6.57 -1.98 -23.86
CA ASN A 257 7.30 -0.77 -23.49
C ASN A 257 6.40 0.46 -23.61
N GLN A 258 6.42 1.33 -22.60
CA GLN A 258 5.51 2.47 -22.52
C GLN A 258 6.07 3.65 -21.73
N ILE A 259 5.46 4.80 -21.95
CA ILE A 259 5.55 5.98 -21.09
C ILE A 259 4.14 6.53 -20.84
N LYS A 260 3.92 7.14 -19.67
CA LYS A 260 2.69 7.85 -19.37
C LYS A 260 2.84 9.30 -19.80
N TRP A 261 1.90 9.80 -20.59
CA TRP A 261 1.86 11.20 -21.03
C TRP A 261 0.66 11.91 -20.41
N LEU A 262 0.96 12.79 -19.46
CA LEU A 262 0.00 13.50 -18.64
C LEU A 262 -0.12 14.93 -19.17
N TRP A 263 -1.35 15.39 -19.35
CA TRP A 263 -1.65 16.80 -19.52
C TRP A 263 -2.50 17.29 -18.36
N VAL A 264 -2.06 18.35 -17.68
CA VAL A 264 -2.67 18.83 -16.43
C VAL A 264 -3.02 20.30 -16.59
N ASP A 265 -4.31 20.63 -16.52
CA ASP A 265 -4.82 21.99 -16.42
C ASP A 265 -5.62 22.14 -15.11
N ASN A 266 -6.12 23.33 -14.81
CA ASN A 266 -6.85 23.60 -13.57
C ASN A 266 -8.18 22.83 -13.43
N GLU A 267 -8.72 22.26 -14.51
CA GLU A 267 -10.00 21.55 -14.49
C GLU A 267 -9.84 20.03 -14.56
N LYS A 268 -8.79 19.52 -15.21
CA LYS A 268 -8.57 18.08 -15.33
C LYS A 268 -7.11 17.66 -15.53
N MET A 269 -6.84 16.40 -15.19
CA MET A 269 -5.72 15.64 -15.72
C MET A 269 -6.17 14.68 -16.81
N GLU A 270 -5.46 14.65 -17.92
CA GLU A 270 -5.63 13.67 -18.99
C GLU A 270 -4.38 12.81 -19.14
N ILE A 271 -4.50 11.51 -18.97
CA ILE A 271 -3.39 10.56 -19.04
C ILE A 271 -3.55 9.65 -20.24
N ARG A 272 -2.50 9.59 -21.08
CA ARG A 272 -2.35 8.66 -22.19
C ARG A 272 -1.22 7.69 -21.89
N THR A 273 -1.39 6.44 -22.29
CA THR A 273 -0.31 5.45 -22.30
C THR A 273 0.25 5.39 -23.71
N ILE A 274 1.51 5.75 -23.88
CA ILE A 274 2.18 5.80 -25.18
C ILE A 274 3.08 4.57 -25.30
N LYS A 275 2.84 3.74 -26.31
CA LYS A 275 3.74 2.63 -26.65
C LYS A 275 4.98 3.21 -27.31
N THR A 276 6.16 2.70 -26.95
CA THR A 276 7.42 3.34 -27.39
C THR A 276 8.06 2.68 -28.60
N ASP A 277 7.65 1.46 -28.96
CA ASP A 277 8.36 0.69 -29.99
C ASP A 277 8.38 1.36 -31.37
N ASN A 278 7.35 2.16 -31.70
CA ASN A 278 7.27 2.90 -32.97
C ASN A 278 7.93 4.29 -32.92
N ALA A 279 8.71 4.59 -31.87
CA ALA A 279 9.25 5.93 -31.61
C ALA A 279 9.95 6.55 -32.83
N GLY A 280 10.65 5.77 -33.66
CA GLY A 280 11.32 6.24 -34.86
C GLY A 280 10.40 6.94 -35.88
N GLU A 281 9.12 6.55 -35.92
CA GLU A 281 8.13 7.08 -36.85
C GLU A 281 7.36 8.31 -36.34
N VAL A 282 7.40 8.55 -35.03
CA VAL A 282 6.62 9.63 -34.40
C VAL A 282 7.15 11.01 -34.81
N GLY A 283 6.26 11.93 -35.15
CA GLY A 283 6.61 13.32 -35.47
C GLY A 283 7.03 14.15 -34.25
N TYR A 284 7.70 15.28 -34.49
CA TYR A 284 8.08 16.22 -33.43
C TYR A 284 6.97 17.24 -33.17
N LEU A 285 6.72 17.52 -31.89
CA LEU A 285 5.95 18.69 -31.45
C LEU A 285 6.86 19.91 -31.30
N LYS A 286 6.24 21.06 -31.04
CA LYS A 286 6.90 22.32 -30.64
C LYS A 286 6.28 22.80 -29.33
N GLU A 287 6.85 23.82 -28.70
CA GLU A 287 6.34 24.37 -27.42
C GLU A 287 4.84 24.70 -27.49
N HIS A 288 4.40 25.37 -28.56
CA HIS A 288 3.02 25.80 -28.76
C HIS A 288 2.07 24.69 -29.23
N THR A 289 2.59 23.54 -29.70
CA THR A 289 1.80 22.36 -30.11
C THR A 289 1.93 21.19 -29.14
N ARG A 290 2.57 21.38 -27.98
CA ARG A 290 2.83 20.33 -26.97
C ARG A 290 1.57 19.58 -26.51
N PHE A 291 0.42 20.23 -26.60
CA PHE A 291 -0.88 19.67 -26.25
C PHE A 291 -1.66 19.13 -27.45
N SER A 292 -0.95 18.72 -28.50
CA SER A 292 -1.50 18.08 -29.70
C SER A 292 -0.89 16.70 -29.89
N LEU A 293 -1.59 15.80 -30.59
CA LEU A 293 -1.06 14.48 -30.92
C LEU A 293 -0.14 14.60 -32.16
N PRO A 294 1.14 14.22 -32.07
CA PRO A 294 2.00 14.22 -33.25
C PRO A 294 1.59 13.10 -34.21
N PRO A 295 1.94 13.22 -35.51
CA PRO A 295 1.74 12.15 -36.47
C PRO A 295 2.34 10.82 -35.98
N LYS A 296 1.61 9.73 -36.23
CA LYS A 296 2.02 8.35 -35.93
C LYS A 296 2.27 8.03 -34.45
N ILE A 297 1.83 8.86 -33.50
CA ILE A 297 1.90 8.50 -32.07
C ILE A 297 1.08 7.23 -31.78
N ASP A 298 1.69 6.22 -31.15
CA ASP A 298 1.00 4.99 -30.76
C ASP A 298 0.44 5.12 -29.34
N ILE A 299 -0.81 5.53 -29.24
CA ILE A 299 -1.56 5.59 -27.98
C ILE A 299 -2.23 4.24 -27.77
N TRP A 300 -2.01 3.62 -26.61
CA TRP A 300 -2.71 2.41 -26.23
C TRP A 300 -4.22 2.66 -26.07
N LYS A 301 -5.03 1.82 -26.71
CA LYS A 301 -6.50 1.92 -26.74
C LYS A 301 -7.13 0.66 -26.13
N PRO A 302 -7.13 0.50 -24.79
CA PRO A 302 -7.88 -0.59 -24.16
C PRO A 302 -9.39 -0.36 -24.33
N THR A 303 -10.19 -1.40 -24.12
CA THR A 303 -11.66 -1.35 -24.19
C THR A 303 -12.28 -0.32 -23.23
N THR A 304 -11.57 0.01 -22.15
CA THR A 304 -11.97 1.06 -21.18
C THR A 304 -11.67 2.50 -21.64
N GLY A 305 -11.06 2.68 -22.81
CA GLY A 305 -10.78 3.96 -23.45
C GLY A 305 -9.30 4.37 -23.39
N ALA A 306 -8.87 5.14 -24.40
CA ALA A 306 -7.47 5.53 -24.62
C ALA A 306 -6.95 6.62 -23.68
N VAL A 307 -7.84 7.40 -23.07
CA VAL A 307 -7.51 8.52 -22.18
C VAL A 307 -8.18 8.29 -20.83
N ILE A 308 -7.40 8.39 -19.75
CA ILE A 308 -7.93 8.52 -18.40
C ILE A 308 -8.12 10.01 -18.14
N THR A 309 -9.30 10.39 -17.69
CA THR A 309 -9.60 11.77 -17.29
C THR A 309 -9.92 11.80 -15.80
N ILE A 310 -9.13 12.56 -15.06
CA ILE A 310 -9.40 12.88 -13.66
C ILE A 310 -9.88 14.33 -13.63
N ASN A 311 -11.16 14.53 -13.31
CA ASN A 311 -11.73 15.87 -13.21
C ASN A 311 -11.46 16.47 -11.83
N ARG A 312 -11.37 17.79 -11.77
CA ARG A 312 -11.21 18.51 -10.51
C ARG A 312 -12.41 18.18 -9.63
N ARG A 313 -12.13 17.85 -8.37
CA ARG A 313 -13.15 17.56 -7.36
C ARG A 313 -13.33 18.81 -6.52
N ASN A 314 -14.58 19.15 -6.19
CA ASN A 314 -14.89 20.20 -5.22
C ASN A 314 -14.70 19.74 -3.76
N ASN A 315 -13.98 18.63 -3.54
CA ASN A 315 -13.93 17.94 -2.27
C ASN A 315 -12.79 18.48 -1.39
N ILE A 316 -13.18 18.96 -0.21
CA ILE A 316 -12.31 19.32 0.90
C ILE A 316 -11.64 18.03 1.46
N PRO A 317 -10.37 18.09 1.92
CA PRO A 317 -9.76 17.00 2.69
C PRO A 317 -10.70 16.46 3.78
N ILE A 318 -10.74 15.13 3.97
CA ILE A 318 -11.69 14.51 4.94
C ILE A 318 -11.46 15.05 6.36
N THR A 319 -10.22 15.46 6.64
CA THR A 319 -9.76 15.98 7.93
C THR A 319 -10.40 17.30 8.36
N GLU A 320 -11.07 18.06 7.47
CA GLU A 320 -11.87 19.23 7.88
C GLU A 320 -13.28 18.86 8.38
N THR A 321 -13.78 17.65 8.09
CA THR A 321 -15.17 17.24 8.43
C THR A 321 -15.31 16.40 9.70
N VAL A 322 -14.22 16.08 10.40
CA VAL A 322 -14.30 15.46 11.73
C VAL A 322 -14.23 16.55 12.79
N THR A 323 -15.38 17.18 13.08
CA THR A 323 -15.55 17.87 14.35
C THR A 323 -15.28 16.87 15.47
N LYS A 324 -14.18 17.08 16.19
CA LYS A 324 -13.85 16.38 17.43
C LYS A 324 -15.11 16.30 18.33
N PRO A 325 -15.45 15.14 18.90
CA PRO A 325 -16.43 15.10 19.99
C PRO A 325 -15.94 15.98 21.13
N GLU A 326 -16.75 16.96 21.55
CA GLU A 326 -16.53 17.70 22.79
C GLU A 326 -16.56 16.73 23.97
N ILE A 327 -15.44 16.61 24.67
CA ILE A 327 -15.38 15.95 25.97
C ILE A 327 -15.33 17.05 27.03
N ASN A 328 -16.46 17.25 27.71
CA ASN A 328 -16.57 18.09 28.91
C ASN A 328 -15.69 17.52 30.04
N PRO A 329 -14.64 18.23 30.49
CA PRO A 329 -13.88 17.80 31.66
C PRO A 329 -14.62 18.22 32.93
N LYS A 330 -15.00 17.24 33.77
CA LYS A 330 -15.30 17.48 35.18
C LYS A 330 -13.97 17.64 35.94
N PRO A 331 -13.79 18.70 36.75
CA PRO A 331 -12.51 18.97 37.40
C PRO A 331 -12.35 18.17 38.70
N ALA A 332 -11.13 17.71 38.97
CA ALA A 332 -10.69 17.32 40.31
C ALA A 332 -9.36 18.02 40.65
N SER A 333 -9.48 18.90 41.65
CA SER A 333 -8.51 19.39 42.64
C SER A 333 -7.13 19.88 42.22
N ASP A 334 -6.93 21.17 42.48
CA ASP A 334 -5.69 21.93 42.52
C ASP A 334 -4.55 21.25 43.29
N THR A 335 -3.35 21.33 42.73
CA THR A 335 -2.13 21.52 43.53
C THR A 335 -1.17 22.45 42.79
N LYS A 336 -0.92 23.61 43.40
CA LYS A 336 0.04 24.64 42.96
C LYS A 336 1.46 24.11 43.05
N VAL A 337 2.26 24.33 42.00
CA VAL A 337 3.73 24.34 42.12
C VAL A 337 4.29 25.57 41.40
N THR A 338 5.05 26.35 42.16
CA THR A 338 5.73 27.60 41.81
C THR A 338 6.93 27.38 40.89
N SER A 339 7.08 28.24 39.88
CA SER A 339 8.21 28.28 38.95
C SER A 339 9.39 29.14 39.46
N LYS A 340 10.62 28.63 39.33
CA LYS A 340 11.82 29.44 39.10
C LYS A 340 12.65 28.83 37.95
N PRO A 341 13.34 29.64 37.13
CA PRO A 341 14.02 29.16 35.93
C PRO A 341 15.50 28.90 36.18
N THR A 342 16.03 27.76 35.71
CA THR A 342 17.49 27.57 35.64
C THR A 342 17.91 26.72 34.42
N VAL A 343 18.60 27.41 33.50
CA VAL A 343 19.74 27.03 32.65
C VAL A 343 19.88 25.57 32.17
N ARG A 344 19.96 25.44 30.84
CA ARG A 344 20.32 24.24 30.04
C ARG A 344 21.54 23.50 30.61
N LYS A 345 21.32 22.23 30.98
CA LYS A 345 22.35 21.18 30.99
C LYS A 345 21.85 19.99 30.18
N THR A 346 22.76 19.43 29.40
CA THR A 346 22.74 18.16 28.66
C THR A 346 21.57 17.23 28.98
N ILE A 347 20.74 16.97 27.96
CA ILE A 347 19.62 16.02 28.02
C ILE A 347 20.19 14.62 28.25
N PRO A 348 19.87 13.93 29.35
CA PRO A 348 20.03 12.49 29.44
C PRO A 348 19.05 11.84 28.47
N VAL A 349 19.48 10.82 27.72
CA VAL A 349 18.61 9.98 26.89
C VAL A 349 17.36 9.62 27.70
N ALA A 350 16.22 10.24 27.36
CA ALA A 350 14.97 9.98 28.03
C ALA A 350 14.66 8.49 27.83
N LYS A 351 14.47 7.75 28.92
CA LYS A 351 13.90 6.40 28.89
C LYS A 351 12.65 6.46 28.00
N LEU A 352 12.71 5.83 26.83
CA LEU A 352 11.56 5.63 25.96
C LEU A 352 10.42 5.10 26.83
N LYS A 353 9.28 5.79 26.82
CA LYS A 353 8.10 5.31 27.53
C LYS A 353 7.72 3.96 26.93
N THR A 354 7.65 2.94 27.76
CA THR A 354 7.25 1.61 27.33
C THR A 354 5.73 1.60 27.22
N LEU A 355 5.19 1.53 25.99
CA LEU A 355 3.76 1.31 25.78
C LEU A 355 3.32 0.06 26.57
N VAL A 356 2.29 0.21 27.38
CA VAL A 356 1.59 -0.90 28.03
C VAL A 356 0.18 -0.98 27.45
N ILE A 357 -0.16 -2.16 26.92
CA ILE A 357 -1.51 -2.49 26.46
C ILE A 357 -2.13 -3.34 27.57
N HIS A 358 -3.21 -2.85 28.17
CA HIS A 358 -3.98 -3.64 29.12
C HIS A 358 -4.79 -4.71 28.39
N SER A 359 -5.24 -5.73 29.12
CA SER A 359 -5.97 -6.85 28.53
C SER A 359 -7.14 -6.36 27.69
N ILE A 360 -7.33 -6.96 26.52
CA ILE A 360 -8.48 -6.66 25.66
C ILE A 360 -9.75 -7.29 26.24
N LYS A 361 -10.90 -6.70 25.94
CA LYS A 361 -12.22 -7.21 26.26
C LYS A 361 -13.04 -7.29 24.99
N VAL A 362 -13.60 -8.47 24.70
CA VAL A 362 -14.35 -8.76 23.48
C VAL A 362 -15.82 -8.99 23.83
N GLU A 363 -16.73 -8.21 23.24
CA GLU A 363 -18.16 -8.29 23.53
C GLU A 363 -19.00 -8.27 22.25
N LYS A 364 -20.05 -9.09 22.18
CA LYS A 364 -21.03 -8.99 21.10
C LYS A 364 -21.88 -7.74 21.28
N ARG A 365 -22.08 -6.98 20.20
CA ARG A 365 -23.00 -5.85 20.12
C ARG A 365 -23.91 -6.07 18.90
N GLY A 366 -25.00 -6.79 19.11
CA GLY A 366 -25.87 -7.25 18.02
C GLY A 366 -25.14 -8.29 17.16
N LYS A 367 -25.00 -8.00 15.85
CA LYS A 367 -24.30 -8.86 14.87
C LYS A 367 -22.79 -8.61 14.78
N ASP A 368 -22.32 -7.55 15.42
CA ASP A 368 -20.92 -7.14 15.41
C ASP A 368 -20.24 -7.54 16.72
N VAL A 369 -18.90 -7.52 16.72
CA VAL A 369 -18.10 -7.66 17.93
C VAL A 369 -17.33 -6.38 18.19
N VAL A 370 -17.34 -5.93 19.45
CA VAL A 370 -16.56 -4.78 19.91
C VAL A 370 -15.41 -5.28 20.75
N VAL A 371 -14.20 -4.86 20.38
CA VAL A 371 -12.98 -5.11 21.12
C VAL A 371 -12.53 -3.81 21.76
N SER A 372 -12.52 -3.79 23.08
CA SER A 372 -12.15 -2.63 23.88
C SER A 372 -10.89 -2.90 24.69
N TRP A 373 -10.06 -1.88 24.86
CA TRP A 373 -8.83 -1.99 25.64
C TRP A 373 -8.42 -0.65 26.22
N LYS A 374 -7.40 -0.70 27.08
CA LYS A 374 -6.78 0.48 27.65
C LYS A 374 -5.28 0.46 27.43
N THR A 375 -4.67 1.63 27.47
CA THR A 375 -3.22 1.78 27.33
C THR A 375 -2.67 2.74 28.38
N THR A 376 -1.39 2.58 28.71
CA THR A 376 -0.62 3.57 29.46
C THR A 376 0.76 3.79 28.83
N GLY A 377 1.26 5.02 28.95
CA GLY A 377 2.62 5.36 28.53
C GLY A 377 2.83 5.36 27.01
N GLU A 378 1.83 5.76 26.24
CA GLU A 378 1.89 5.74 24.77
C GLU A 378 3.03 6.62 24.24
N PRO A 379 4.01 6.06 23.51
CA PRO A 379 4.87 6.82 22.62
C PRO A 379 4.04 7.58 21.59
N ASP A 380 4.66 8.56 20.94
CA ASP A 380 4.06 9.18 19.77
C ASP A 380 3.86 8.15 18.64
N ALA A 381 2.90 8.39 17.74
CA ALA A 381 2.72 7.62 16.49
C ALA A 381 2.59 6.08 16.64
N VAL A 382 2.01 5.56 17.73
CA VAL A 382 1.71 4.13 17.84
C VAL A 382 0.48 3.77 17.01
N MET A 383 0.62 2.75 16.16
CA MET A 383 -0.50 2.16 15.41
C MET A 383 -0.92 0.85 16.06
N CYS A 384 -2.23 0.57 16.11
CA CYS A 384 -2.81 -0.64 16.71
C CYS A 384 -3.74 -1.33 15.72
N ASP A 385 -3.39 -2.55 15.31
CA ASP A 385 -4.21 -3.44 14.50
C ASP A 385 -5.08 -4.31 15.38
N LEU A 386 -6.38 -4.30 15.14
CA LEU A 386 -7.26 -5.37 15.59
C LEU A 386 -7.14 -6.52 14.60
N GLU A 387 -6.65 -7.65 15.08
CA GLU A 387 -6.52 -8.88 14.31
C GLU A 387 -7.56 -9.90 14.74
N ARG A 388 -8.01 -10.72 13.77
CA ARG A 388 -8.99 -11.78 13.94
C ARG A 388 -8.49 -13.10 13.37
N SER A 389 -8.74 -14.19 14.07
CA SER A 389 -8.51 -15.54 13.58
C SER A 389 -9.75 -16.43 13.75
N THR A 390 -9.97 -17.36 12.82
CA THR A 390 -11.02 -18.39 12.92
C THR A 390 -10.48 -19.74 13.38
N ASN A 391 -9.16 -19.90 13.47
CA ASN A 391 -8.49 -21.13 13.89
C ASN A 391 -7.53 -20.92 15.08
N GLY A 392 -7.34 -19.68 15.55
CA GLY A 392 -6.48 -19.32 16.68
C GLY A 392 -4.99 -19.25 16.35
N PHE A 393 -4.60 -19.44 15.08
CA PHE A 393 -3.20 -19.40 14.65
C PHE A 393 -2.98 -18.33 13.58
N ASP A 394 -3.83 -18.33 12.55
CA ASP A 394 -3.72 -17.42 11.43
C ASP A 394 -4.57 -16.19 11.68
N PHE A 395 -3.90 -15.07 11.99
CA PHE A 395 -4.53 -13.80 12.31
C PHE A 395 -4.54 -12.88 11.09
N THR A 396 -5.67 -12.20 10.88
CA THR A 396 -5.90 -11.24 9.80
C THR A 396 -6.37 -9.91 10.37
N ILE A 397 -5.89 -8.79 9.83
CA ILE A 397 -6.27 -7.46 10.32
C ILE A 397 -7.73 -7.18 9.92
N VAL A 398 -8.56 -6.81 10.88
CA VAL A 398 -9.97 -6.44 10.67
C VAL A 398 -10.26 -4.96 10.89
N ALA A 399 -9.46 -4.26 11.71
CA ALA A 399 -9.53 -2.82 11.89
C ALA A 399 -8.16 -2.27 12.35
N ARG A 400 -7.93 -0.96 12.21
CA ARG A 400 -6.70 -0.29 12.63
C ARG A 400 -7.02 1.07 13.27
N LEU A 401 -6.30 1.42 14.33
CA LEU A 401 -6.43 2.66 15.06
C LEU A 401 -5.04 3.28 15.32
N SER A 402 -4.92 4.60 15.18
CA SER A 402 -3.76 5.34 15.70
C SER A 402 -4.05 5.74 17.15
N LEU A 403 -3.13 5.44 18.08
CA LEU A 403 -3.28 5.83 19.48
C LEU A 403 -3.02 7.34 19.64
N LEU A 404 -3.53 7.94 20.71
CA LEU A 404 -3.43 9.39 20.95
C LEU A 404 -1.98 9.89 21.07
N GLY A 405 -1.10 9.05 21.60
CA GLY A 405 0.33 9.33 21.68
C GLY A 405 0.70 10.35 22.75
N ASN A 406 1.94 10.25 23.23
CA ASN A 406 2.51 11.11 24.28
C ASN A 406 1.70 11.20 25.59
N THR A 407 0.80 10.26 25.83
CA THR A 407 -0.12 10.29 26.96
C THR A 407 0.61 10.02 28.29
N LYS A 408 0.09 10.62 29.37
CA LYS A 408 0.57 10.44 30.75
C LYS A 408 -0.45 9.73 31.63
N THR A 409 -1.70 9.69 31.19
CA THR A 409 -2.82 9.04 31.85
C THR A 409 -3.32 7.90 30.99
N GLU A 410 -3.98 6.95 31.62
CA GLU A 410 -4.65 5.84 30.95
C GLU A 410 -5.59 6.35 29.85
N GLN A 411 -5.55 5.70 28.69
CA GLN A 411 -6.49 5.92 27.59
C GLN A 411 -7.34 4.68 27.37
N SER A 412 -8.54 4.87 26.83
CA SER A 412 -9.48 3.79 26.51
C SER A 412 -9.87 3.87 25.04
N TYR A 413 -9.92 2.71 24.39
CA TYR A 413 -10.22 2.58 22.97
C TYR A 413 -11.18 1.43 22.71
N GLU A 414 -11.92 1.52 21.60
CA GLU A 414 -12.69 0.42 21.05
C GLU A 414 -12.55 0.36 19.52
N LEU A 415 -12.56 -0.86 18.99
CA LEU A 415 -12.67 -1.16 17.56
C LEU A 415 -13.77 -2.20 17.35
N ILE A 416 -14.41 -2.16 16.18
CA ILE A 416 -15.58 -2.99 15.88
C ILE A 416 -15.28 -3.92 14.69
N ASP A 417 -15.51 -5.22 14.85
CA ASP A 417 -15.58 -6.18 13.76
C ASP A 417 -17.04 -6.35 13.30
N THR A 418 -17.35 -5.74 12.16
CA THR A 418 -18.69 -5.79 11.55
C THR A 418 -18.95 -7.02 10.69
N ARG A 419 -17.96 -7.93 10.59
CA ARG A 419 -18.04 -9.18 9.82
C ARG A 419 -18.08 -10.41 10.71
N PHE A 420 -18.32 -10.23 12.01
CA PHE A 420 -18.36 -11.31 12.98
C PHE A 420 -19.45 -12.34 12.66
N GLU A 421 -20.66 -11.91 12.32
CA GLU A 421 -21.79 -12.79 11.98
C GLU A 421 -21.52 -13.71 10.77
N ASN A 422 -20.63 -13.29 9.85
CA ASN A 422 -20.27 -14.06 8.67
C ASN A 422 -19.28 -15.21 8.95
N GLN A 423 -18.82 -15.37 10.19
CA GLN A 423 -17.83 -16.39 10.52
C GLN A 423 -18.51 -17.74 10.78
N GLU A 424 -18.19 -18.74 9.96
CA GLU A 424 -18.74 -20.10 10.03
C GLU A 424 -17.86 -21.03 10.90
N THR A 425 -17.51 -20.57 12.10
CA THR A 425 -16.65 -21.28 13.06
C THR A 425 -17.27 -21.21 14.46
N PRO A 426 -16.98 -22.17 15.37
CA PRO A 426 -17.47 -22.14 16.74
C PRO A 426 -17.00 -20.90 17.50
N TYR A 427 -15.73 -20.50 17.30
CA TYR A 427 -15.11 -19.38 18.00
C TYR A 427 -14.32 -18.50 17.05
N VAL A 428 -14.33 -17.21 17.35
CA VAL A 428 -13.48 -16.22 16.70
C VAL A 428 -12.53 -15.65 17.74
N TYR A 429 -11.25 -15.59 17.40
CA TYR A 429 -10.17 -15.10 18.25
C TYR A 429 -9.81 -13.68 17.83
N TYR A 430 -9.56 -12.82 18.79
CA TYR A 430 -9.10 -11.45 18.59
C TYR A 430 -7.84 -11.18 19.38
N ARG A 431 -6.98 -10.35 18.81
CA ARG A 431 -5.84 -9.74 19.51
C ARG A 431 -5.52 -8.38 18.93
N LEU A 432 -4.78 -7.59 19.67
CA LEU A 432 -4.18 -6.36 19.16
C LEU A 432 -2.73 -6.61 18.81
N ARG A 433 -2.31 -6.05 17.67
CA ARG A 433 -0.90 -5.92 17.30
C ARG A 433 -0.55 -4.46 17.13
N SER A 434 0.33 -3.96 17.99
CA SER A 434 0.75 -2.56 17.99
C SER A 434 2.15 -2.40 17.44
N TYR A 435 2.35 -1.34 16.67
CA TYR A 435 3.62 -0.96 16.10
C TYR A 435 4.12 0.32 16.76
N LEU A 436 5.27 0.22 17.41
CA LEU A 436 5.94 1.37 18.01
C LEU A 436 6.85 2.06 16.97
N PRO A 437 7.16 3.35 17.15
CA PRO A 437 8.05 4.09 16.22
C PRO A 437 9.45 3.50 16.07
N ASN A 438 9.93 2.78 17.08
CA ASN A 438 11.22 2.09 17.06
C ASN A 438 11.18 0.78 16.25
N GLY A 439 10.05 0.44 15.62
CA GLY A 439 9.83 -0.81 14.90
C GLY A 439 9.48 -2.00 15.79
N GLU A 440 9.39 -1.81 17.10
CA GLU A 440 8.97 -2.87 18.03
C GLU A 440 7.48 -3.19 17.83
N GLU A 441 7.17 -4.48 17.75
CA GLU A 441 5.80 -4.98 17.76
C GLU A 441 5.40 -5.41 19.17
N LYS A 442 4.19 -5.03 19.59
CA LYS A 442 3.60 -5.47 20.85
C LYS A 442 2.23 -6.08 20.63
N TYR A 443 2.02 -7.23 21.24
CA TYR A 443 0.75 -7.95 21.17
C TYR A 443 0.00 -7.83 22.50
N SER A 444 -1.33 -7.74 22.43
CA SER A 444 -2.18 -7.98 23.61
C SER A 444 -2.25 -9.47 23.92
N ASN A 445 -2.96 -9.82 25.01
CA ASN A 445 -3.52 -11.15 25.14
C ASN A 445 -4.50 -11.43 23.99
N GLU A 446 -4.69 -12.72 23.71
CA GLU A 446 -5.70 -13.19 22.78
C GLU A 446 -6.98 -13.49 23.56
N GLU A 447 -8.13 -13.04 23.05
CA GLU A 447 -9.44 -13.34 23.60
C GLU A 447 -10.30 -14.00 22.53
N LYS A 448 -11.12 -14.97 22.93
CA LYS A 448 -12.04 -15.65 22.01
C LYS A 448 -13.49 -15.36 22.38
N ILE A 449 -14.36 -15.42 21.37
CA ILE A 449 -15.80 -15.28 21.57
C ILE A 449 -16.55 -16.30 20.71
N ALA A 450 -17.60 -16.91 21.27
CA ALA A 450 -18.41 -17.91 20.59
C ALA A 450 -19.15 -17.27 19.39
N ALA A 451 -19.06 -17.84 18.19
CA ALA A 451 -19.72 -17.34 16.99
C ALA A 451 -20.90 -18.23 16.55
N LYS A 452 -20.68 -19.54 16.44
CA LYS A 452 -21.70 -20.54 16.09
C LYS A 452 -21.81 -21.61 17.18
N LYS A 453 -23.00 -22.19 17.33
CA LYS A 453 -23.28 -23.31 18.23
C LYS A 453 -23.19 -24.64 17.48
N SER A 454 -23.15 -25.74 18.23
CA SER A 454 -23.21 -27.10 17.71
C SER A 454 -24.29 -27.31 16.66
N MET A 455 -25.53 -26.85 16.93
CA MET A 455 -26.67 -26.98 16.02
C MET A 455 -26.53 -26.23 14.69
N ASP A 456 -25.58 -25.30 14.57
CA ASP A 456 -25.35 -24.55 13.33
C ASP A 456 -24.49 -25.33 12.32
N PHE A 457 -23.92 -26.47 12.73
CA PHE A 457 -23.06 -27.31 11.89
C PHE A 457 -23.77 -28.58 11.39
N PRO A 458 -23.35 -29.16 10.25
CA PRO A 458 -23.90 -30.41 9.78
C PRO A 458 -23.69 -31.55 10.78
N GLU A 459 -24.72 -32.34 11.04
CA GLU A 459 -24.64 -33.48 11.96
C GLU A 459 -23.75 -34.61 11.41
N ILE A 460 -22.95 -35.21 12.29
CA ILE A 460 -22.22 -36.44 12.02
C ILE A 460 -22.88 -37.61 12.77
N PRO A 461 -23.23 -38.72 12.08
CA PRO A 461 -23.91 -39.84 12.71
C PRO A 461 -22.98 -40.57 13.68
N VAL A 462 -23.49 -40.87 14.87
CA VAL A 462 -22.84 -41.71 15.87
C VAL A 462 -23.36 -43.14 15.76
N ASN A 463 -22.45 -44.09 15.57
CA ASN A 463 -22.76 -45.51 15.51
C ASN A 463 -21.90 -46.27 16.51
N ASN A 464 -22.51 -47.03 17.42
CA ASN A 464 -21.82 -47.84 18.44
C ASN A 464 -20.74 -47.05 19.21
N GLN A 465 -21.09 -45.89 19.78
CA GLN A 465 -20.16 -44.99 20.49
C GLN A 465 -18.93 -44.56 19.67
N ALA A 466 -19.04 -44.51 18.35
CA ALA A 466 -17.99 -44.00 17.49
C ALA A 466 -18.55 -43.15 16.34
N ILE A 467 -17.70 -42.28 15.81
CA ILE A 467 -17.95 -41.55 14.55
C ILE A 467 -16.98 -42.02 13.47
N ILE A 468 -17.40 -41.85 12.22
CA ILE A 468 -16.57 -42.07 11.05
C ILE A 468 -16.42 -40.73 10.34
N MET A 469 -15.19 -40.20 10.30
CA MET A 469 -14.86 -38.97 9.59
C MET A 469 -14.06 -39.29 8.32
N GLU A 470 -14.52 -38.75 7.20
CA GLU A 470 -13.83 -38.81 5.92
C GLU A 470 -13.28 -37.42 5.56
N TYR A 471 -12.03 -37.32 5.16
CA TYR A 471 -11.38 -36.05 4.80
C TYR A 471 -10.28 -36.26 3.77
N PHE A 472 -9.96 -35.20 3.02
CA PHE A 472 -8.89 -35.20 2.01
C PHE A 472 -7.75 -34.27 2.46
N LEU A 473 -6.50 -34.75 2.38
CA LEU A 473 -5.32 -33.94 2.66
C LEU A 473 -4.63 -33.49 1.38
N LYS A 474 -4.40 -32.18 1.25
CA LYS A 474 -3.63 -31.57 0.15
C LYS A 474 -2.12 -31.67 0.34
N GLU A 475 -1.67 -31.79 1.58
CA GLU A 475 -0.27 -31.93 1.96
C GLU A 475 -0.10 -32.93 3.08
N GLU A 476 1.07 -33.57 3.13
CA GLU A 476 1.42 -34.47 4.22
C GLU A 476 1.58 -33.67 5.52
N GLY A 477 0.95 -34.14 6.61
CA GLY A 477 1.10 -33.45 7.88
C GLY A 477 0.25 -34.01 9.01
N GLU A 478 0.05 -33.17 10.02
CA GLU A 478 -0.76 -33.48 11.19
C GLU A 478 -2.25 -33.29 10.90
N VAL A 479 -3.09 -34.18 11.46
CA VAL A 479 -4.54 -33.97 11.56
C VAL A 479 -4.97 -34.08 13.01
N THR A 480 -5.66 -33.06 13.50
CA THR A 480 -6.12 -32.98 14.88
C THR A 480 -7.64 -33.07 14.93
N PHE A 481 -8.15 -33.95 15.78
CA PHE A 481 -9.56 -34.10 16.10
C PHE A 481 -9.81 -33.59 17.51
N GLN A 482 -10.85 -32.80 17.68
CA GLN A 482 -11.28 -32.29 18.97
C GLN A 482 -12.79 -32.36 19.10
N ILE A 483 -13.28 -32.76 20.26
CA ILE A 483 -14.69 -32.65 20.63
C ILE A 483 -14.80 -31.56 21.69
N ILE A 484 -15.55 -30.52 21.38
CA ILE A 484 -15.77 -29.37 22.26
C ILE A 484 -17.26 -29.12 22.48
N ASP A 485 -17.64 -28.57 23.63
CA ASP A 485 -19.01 -28.03 23.82
C ASP A 485 -19.16 -26.61 23.24
N ASP A 486 -20.36 -26.04 23.36
CA ASP A 486 -20.71 -24.68 22.91
C ASP A 486 -20.02 -23.57 23.75
N GLU A 487 -19.42 -23.94 24.88
CA GLU A 487 -18.59 -23.08 25.72
C GLU A 487 -17.07 -23.19 25.41
N GLY A 488 -16.68 -24.26 24.71
CA GLY A 488 -15.35 -24.49 24.16
C GLY A 488 -14.47 -25.36 25.07
N ASN A 489 -15.08 -26.07 26.02
CA ASN A 489 -14.44 -27.07 26.84
C ASN A 489 -14.15 -28.30 25.99
N SER A 490 -12.93 -28.83 26.08
CA SER A 490 -12.50 -29.99 25.31
C SER A 490 -12.79 -31.28 26.07
N TYR A 491 -13.47 -32.22 25.42
CA TYR A 491 -13.83 -33.54 25.97
C TYR A 491 -13.04 -34.67 25.34
N LEU A 492 -12.57 -34.48 24.11
CA LEU A 492 -11.69 -35.40 23.42
C LEU A 492 -10.70 -34.60 22.58
N TYR A 493 -9.44 -35.02 22.57
CA TYR A 493 -8.40 -34.46 21.72
C TYR A 493 -7.51 -35.58 21.20
N ARG A 494 -7.39 -35.73 19.87
CA ARG A 494 -6.55 -36.75 19.23
C ARG A 494 -5.80 -36.16 18.05
N THR A 495 -4.49 -36.34 18.03
CA THR A 495 -3.62 -35.92 16.94
C THR A 495 -3.10 -37.15 16.19
N TYR A 496 -3.16 -37.11 14.86
CA TYR A 496 -2.55 -38.09 13.96
C TYR A 496 -1.43 -37.42 13.17
N LEU A 497 -0.19 -37.82 13.46
CA LEU A 497 0.99 -37.26 12.79
C LEU A 497 1.25 -37.94 11.44
N GLY A 498 1.95 -37.24 10.55
CA GLY A 498 2.50 -37.79 9.30
C GLY A 498 1.47 -38.43 8.36
N GLN A 499 0.24 -37.91 8.34
CA GLN A 499 -0.80 -38.39 7.44
C GLN A 499 -0.44 -38.01 6.00
N LYS A 500 -0.43 -38.98 5.07
CA LYS A 500 -0.05 -38.78 3.67
C LYS A 500 -1.10 -37.98 2.88
N ILE A 501 -0.71 -37.41 1.75
CA ILE A 501 -1.62 -36.75 0.79
C ILE A 501 -2.67 -37.75 0.28
N GLY A 502 -3.93 -37.30 0.14
CA GLY A 502 -5.03 -38.12 -0.39
C GLY A 502 -6.22 -38.25 0.55
N ASP A 503 -7.13 -39.18 0.22
CA ASP A 503 -8.33 -39.47 1.01
C ASP A 503 -8.02 -40.28 2.26
N HIS A 504 -8.68 -39.92 3.37
CA HIS A 504 -8.58 -40.59 4.65
C HIS A 504 -9.96 -40.89 5.22
N LYS A 505 -10.03 -41.99 5.96
CA LYS A 505 -11.19 -42.40 6.74
C LYS A 505 -10.73 -42.77 8.14
N LYS A 506 -11.25 -42.09 9.16
CA LYS A 506 -10.89 -42.32 10.57
C LYS A 506 -12.14 -42.64 11.38
N GLN A 507 -12.05 -43.69 12.18
CA GLN A 507 -13.02 -43.99 13.21
C GLN A 507 -12.52 -43.41 14.54
N ILE A 508 -13.34 -42.60 15.19
CA ILE A 508 -13.03 -41.99 16.49
C ILE A 508 -14.02 -42.53 17.52
N GLY A 509 -13.50 -43.22 18.54
CA GLY A 509 -14.28 -43.70 19.68
C GLY A 509 -14.65 -42.56 20.64
N LEU A 510 -15.84 -42.66 21.22
CA LEU A 510 -16.47 -41.68 22.10
C LEU A 510 -16.69 -42.24 23.52
N GLU A 511 -15.99 -43.31 23.92
CA GLU A 511 -16.27 -44.02 25.17
C GLU A 511 -16.09 -43.14 26.43
N GLU A 512 -15.25 -42.11 26.32
CA GLU A 512 -14.93 -41.16 27.39
C GLU A 512 -15.79 -39.88 27.36
N VAL A 513 -16.65 -39.73 26.35
CA VAL A 513 -17.50 -38.54 26.17
C VAL A 513 -18.91 -38.86 26.66
N LYS A 514 -19.41 -38.07 27.60
CA LYS A 514 -20.76 -38.22 28.16
C LYS A 514 -21.83 -37.88 27.11
N ASN A 515 -23.06 -38.31 27.38
CA ASN A 515 -24.21 -37.96 26.56
C ASN A 515 -24.42 -36.44 26.57
N GLY A 516 -24.67 -35.87 25.39
CA GLY A 516 -24.71 -34.42 25.20
C GLY A 516 -24.59 -34.00 23.74
N GLN A 517 -24.62 -32.69 23.52
CA GLN A 517 -24.40 -32.06 22.22
C GLN A 517 -23.03 -31.38 22.20
N TYR A 518 -22.28 -31.62 21.13
CA TYR A 518 -20.91 -31.17 20.98
C TYR A 518 -20.64 -30.72 19.54
N ILE A 519 -19.48 -30.10 19.37
CA ILE A 519 -18.89 -29.77 18.09
C ILE A 519 -17.68 -30.68 17.90
N LEU A 520 -17.68 -31.47 16.83
CA LEU A 520 -16.47 -32.08 16.32
C LEU A 520 -15.72 -31.04 15.48
N SER A 521 -14.51 -30.72 15.91
CA SER A 521 -13.55 -29.85 15.22
C SER A 521 -12.42 -30.71 14.66
N VAL A 522 -12.16 -30.61 13.36
CA VAL A 522 -11.06 -31.32 12.70
C VAL A 522 -10.14 -30.29 12.03
N LYS A 523 -8.89 -30.22 12.46
CA LYS A 523 -7.84 -29.40 11.84
C LYS A 523 -7.01 -30.27 10.91
N LEU A 524 -6.96 -29.92 9.64
CA LEU A 524 -6.13 -30.59 8.63
C LEU A 524 -4.70 -30.01 8.62
N SER A 525 -3.80 -30.68 7.90
CA SER A 525 -2.39 -30.30 7.80
C SER A 525 -2.18 -28.88 7.25
N ASP A 526 -2.98 -28.47 6.27
CA ASP A 526 -2.95 -27.15 5.65
C ASP A 526 -3.63 -26.04 6.49
N GLY A 527 -4.04 -26.36 7.73
CA GLY A 527 -4.76 -25.45 8.62
C GLY A 527 -6.27 -25.34 8.37
N THR A 528 -6.81 -26.03 7.35
CA THR A 528 -8.26 -26.08 7.10
C THR A 528 -9.00 -26.67 8.30
N MET A 529 -10.09 -26.02 8.71
CA MET A 529 -10.97 -26.49 9.79
C MET A 529 -12.25 -27.09 9.22
N ILE A 530 -12.66 -28.24 9.76
CA ILE A 530 -13.96 -28.88 9.49
C ILE A 530 -14.73 -28.95 10.81
N TYR A 531 -15.98 -28.51 10.79
CA TYR A 531 -16.88 -28.57 11.95
C TYR A 531 -18.09 -29.46 11.66
N ARG A 532 -18.49 -30.28 12.64
CA ARG A 532 -19.72 -31.09 12.61
C ARG A 532 -20.44 -31.01 13.96
N GLN A 533 -21.76 -31.04 13.92
CA GLN A 533 -22.56 -31.27 15.11
C GLN A 533 -22.44 -32.74 15.52
N LEU A 534 -22.14 -33.00 16.78
CA LEU A 534 -22.05 -34.33 17.36
C LEU A 534 -23.09 -34.47 18.47
N VAL A 535 -24.02 -35.41 18.32
CA VAL A 535 -25.04 -35.72 19.33
C VAL A 535 -24.81 -37.12 19.87
N ILE A 536 -24.57 -37.23 21.18
CA ILE A 536 -24.36 -38.49 21.89
C ILE A 536 -25.56 -38.72 22.81
N ASN A 537 -26.30 -39.80 22.56
CA ASN A 537 -27.57 -40.11 23.24
C ASN A 537 -27.42 -41.09 24.39
#